data_AF-A0A2S9E5Z0-F1
#
_entry.id   AF-A0A2S9E5Z0-F1
#
_cell.length_a   1.000
_cell.length_b   1.000
_cell.length_c   1.000
_cell.angle_alpha   90.00
_cell.angle_beta   90.00
_cell.angle_gamma   90.00
#
_symmetry.space_group_name_H-M   'P 1'
#
loop_
_entity.id
_entity.type
_entity.pdbx_description
1 polymer ?
#
loop_
_entity_poly.entity_id
_entity_poly.type
_entity_poly.pdbx_seq_one_letter_code
_entity_poly.pdbx_strand_id
1 'polypeptide(L)'
;MADLVESKQSTALLERRPRAASIPCVPTSDHLASAFHAAFIAWTTPEIAGSAEHIYWMIAIRDEHQRVSTHQGQSSSPRPLVEIIEHFEQLLAQHKSSTWVSIPKRHWYLPRYLQEAGFAVTRGLNDVNQASGVVHREVELAKQLQTSAALQAGSVLDMPMAIPPRGHHPQHDPAPQQWQPEYWDLASQTPSRIALAVDASTDPTGACAVALLSEHGDAILYAGESFDTISMLEFAALVVALEYLAATGPASATIHTDSADAYRVAQALALDGRCATGYCGISEDSKHRFLQAWNSTESQVAFELVKGHSGEKLNEGADQLAWAGRAASKRPREQVEAALMSRIAEIRQAFASPRD
;
A
#
# COMPACT_ATOMS: atom_id res chain seq x y z
N MET A 1 -66.48 10.72 20.95
CA MET A 1 -65.54 9.59 20.93
C MET A 1 -64.56 9.88 19.83
N ALA A 2 -63.44 10.45 20.22
CA ALA A 2 -62.40 10.99 19.36
C ALA A 2 -61.31 9.94 19.11
N ASP A 3 -60.47 10.28 18.13
CA ASP A 3 -59.11 9.79 17.86
C ASP A 3 -58.97 8.63 16.86
N LEU A 4 -59.07 9.01 15.58
CA LEU A 4 -58.20 8.51 14.53
C LEU A 4 -56.75 8.88 14.88
N VAL A 5 -55.89 7.88 15.06
CA VAL A 5 -54.44 8.07 15.19
C VAL A 5 -53.85 8.17 13.79
N GLU A 6 -53.56 9.40 13.36
CA GLU A 6 -52.67 9.68 12.23
C GLU A 6 -51.24 9.23 12.58
N SER A 7 -50.75 8.26 11.82
CA SER A 7 -49.35 7.86 11.79
C SER A 7 -48.50 9.00 11.20
N LYS A 8 -47.86 9.79 12.08
CA LYS A 8 -46.78 10.70 11.70
C LYS A 8 -45.61 9.90 11.13
N GLN A 9 -45.53 9.81 9.81
CA GLN A 9 -44.28 9.50 9.12
C GLN A 9 -43.31 10.65 9.40
N SER A 10 -42.34 10.38 10.28
CA SER A 10 -41.22 11.27 10.52
C SER A 10 -40.29 11.22 9.32
N THR A 11 -40.42 12.21 8.43
CA THR A 11 -39.41 12.57 7.44
C THR A 11 -38.20 13.18 8.15
N ALA A 12 -37.39 12.34 8.77
CA ALA A 12 -36.00 12.69 9.04
C ALA A 12 -35.22 12.40 7.76
N LEU A 13 -35.08 13.42 6.91
CA LEU A 13 -34.04 13.46 5.88
C LEU A 13 -32.71 13.18 6.60
N LEU A 14 -32.19 11.97 6.45
CA LEU A 14 -30.82 11.66 6.83
C LEU A 14 -29.93 12.59 6.02
N GLU A 15 -29.39 13.60 6.69
CA GLU A 15 -28.35 14.44 6.11
C GLU A 15 -27.26 13.52 5.57
N ARG A 16 -26.99 13.69 4.27
CA ARG A 16 -25.95 12.99 3.54
C ARG A 16 -24.64 13.31 4.25
N ARG A 17 -24.13 12.39 5.08
CA ARG A 17 -22.78 12.51 5.63
C ARG A 17 -21.82 12.69 4.45
N PRO A 18 -20.99 13.75 4.42
CA PRO A 18 -20.03 13.92 3.35
C PRO A 18 -19.15 12.66 3.28
N ARG A 19 -18.94 12.14 2.06
CA ARG A 19 -17.90 11.12 1.80
C ARG A 19 -16.62 11.61 2.48
N ALA A 20 -16.06 10.81 3.39
CA ALA A 20 -14.86 11.18 4.14
C ALA A 20 -13.80 11.65 3.15
N ALA A 21 -13.35 12.90 3.31
CA ALA A 21 -12.34 13.49 2.44
C ALA A 21 -11.12 12.55 2.39
N SER A 22 -10.72 12.16 1.19
CA SER A 22 -9.53 11.34 0.99
C SER A 22 -8.32 12.01 1.63
N ILE A 23 -7.55 11.26 2.42
CA ILE A 23 -6.34 11.78 3.06
C ILE A 23 -5.38 12.25 1.96
N PRO A 24 -4.97 13.53 1.99
CA PRO A 24 -4.23 14.13 0.90
C PRO A 24 -2.85 13.50 0.73
N CYS A 25 -2.45 13.26 -0.52
CA CYS A 25 -1.08 12.86 -0.87
C CYS A 25 -0.16 14.08 -1.10
N VAL A 26 -0.76 15.25 -1.30
CA VAL A 26 -0.07 16.52 -1.53
C VAL A 26 -0.32 17.41 -0.30
N PRO A 27 0.72 17.97 0.32
CA PRO A 27 0.55 18.85 1.48
C PRO A 27 -0.19 20.13 1.07
N THR A 28 -0.97 20.64 2.02
CA THR A 28 -1.72 21.89 1.90
C THR A 28 -0.94 23.02 2.57
N SER A 29 -1.35 24.27 2.37
CA SER A 29 -0.73 25.41 3.08
C SER A 29 -0.79 25.24 4.61
N ASP A 30 -1.86 24.64 5.14
CA ASP A 30 -2.00 24.37 6.58
C ASP A 30 -0.97 23.33 7.07
N HIS A 31 -0.72 22.30 6.27
CA HIS A 31 0.34 21.33 6.56
C HIS A 31 1.72 22.01 6.59
N LEU A 32 2.02 22.86 5.61
CA LEU A 32 3.28 23.58 5.53
C LEU A 32 3.48 24.59 6.67
N ALA A 33 2.39 25.15 7.19
CA ALA A 33 2.39 26.11 8.29
C ALA A 33 2.33 25.46 9.69
N SER A 34 2.27 24.13 9.77
CA SER A 34 2.19 23.40 11.03
C SER A 34 3.44 23.65 11.88
N ALA A 35 3.24 23.94 13.17
CA ALA A 35 4.34 24.22 14.09
C ALA A 35 5.22 22.98 14.35
N PHE A 36 4.62 21.79 14.27
CA PHE A 36 5.29 20.51 14.42
C PHE A 36 5.23 19.72 13.12
N HIS A 37 6.34 19.09 12.78
CA HIS A 37 6.42 18.12 11.68
C HIS A 37 6.80 16.76 12.25
N ALA A 38 6.00 15.74 11.98
CA ALA A 38 6.31 14.37 12.35
C ALA A 38 6.38 13.48 11.11
N ALA A 39 7.26 12.49 11.13
CA ALA A 39 7.39 11.48 10.09
C ALA A 39 7.58 10.11 10.71
N PHE A 40 7.01 9.08 10.08
CA PHE A 40 6.99 7.72 10.62
C PHE A 40 7.48 6.71 9.61
N ILE A 41 8.20 5.69 10.07
CA ILE A 41 8.54 4.53 9.25
C ILE A 41 8.48 3.29 10.15
N ALA A 42 7.85 2.22 9.67
CA ALA A 42 7.97 0.89 10.28
C ALA A 42 8.67 -0.11 9.35
N TRP A 43 9.29 -1.11 9.97
CA TRP A 43 10.00 -2.23 9.32
C TRP A 43 9.94 -3.48 10.22
N THR A 44 10.33 -4.64 9.68
CA THR A 44 10.33 -5.92 10.41
C THR A 44 11.69 -6.59 10.28
N THR A 45 12.03 -7.52 11.18
CA THR A 45 13.31 -8.28 11.15
C THR A 45 13.53 -9.34 10.04
N PRO A 46 12.56 -9.84 9.24
CA PRO A 46 12.79 -10.88 8.24
C PRO A 46 13.77 -10.47 7.12
N GLU A 47 14.21 -9.21 7.05
CA GLU A 47 15.35 -8.80 6.23
C GLU A 47 16.69 -9.47 6.63
N ILE A 48 16.80 -10.12 7.82
CA ILE A 48 18.10 -10.64 8.31
C ILE A 48 18.08 -12.11 8.81
N ALA A 49 16.98 -12.64 9.37
CA ALA A 49 17.04 -13.92 10.14
C ALA A 49 15.86 -14.92 9.96
N GLY A 50 14.97 -14.73 8.97
CA GLY A 50 13.97 -15.76 8.64
C GLY A 50 12.80 -15.93 9.63
N SER A 51 12.62 -15.02 10.60
CA SER A 51 11.34 -14.87 11.32
C SER A 51 11.02 -13.40 11.57
N ALA A 52 9.77 -12.99 11.39
CA ALA A 52 9.28 -11.66 11.75
C ALA A 52 9.01 -11.63 13.27
N GLU A 53 10.06 -11.74 14.08
CA GLU A 53 9.89 -11.85 15.53
C GLU A 53 9.42 -10.51 16.14
N HIS A 54 9.78 -9.39 15.52
CA HIS A 54 9.42 -8.05 15.97
C HIS A 54 9.14 -7.10 14.80
N ILE A 55 8.17 -6.20 15.01
CA ILE A 55 7.92 -5.03 14.18
C ILE A 55 8.54 -3.83 14.88
N TYR A 56 9.41 -3.12 14.18
CA TYR A 56 10.05 -1.90 14.64
C TYR A 56 9.44 -0.70 13.94
N TRP A 57 9.44 0.43 14.63
CA TRP A 57 9.11 1.70 14.00
C TRP A 57 9.90 2.84 14.60
N MET A 58 9.92 3.95 13.86
CA MET A 58 10.53 5.19 14.30
C MET A 58 9.62 6.35 13.97
N ILE A 59 9.51 7.29 14.91
CA ILE A 59 8.84 8.58 14.75
C ILE A 59 9.92 9.65 14.90
N ALA A 60 10.18 10.41 13.83
CA ALA A 60 10.95 11.64 13.93
C ALA A 60 9.99 12.81 14.12
N ILE A 61 10.32 13.71 15.05
CA ILE A 61 9.54 14.91 15.36
C ILE A 61 10.47 16.11 15.28
N ARG A 62 10.06 17.11 14.51
CA ARG A 62 10.60 18.46 14.57
C ARG A 62 9.62 19.36 15.28
N ASP A 63 10.08 20.01 16.33
CA ASP A 63 9.28 20.93 17.14
C ASP A 63 9.23 22.35 16.58
N GLU A 64 8.43 23.20 17.23
CA GLU A 64 8.29 24.62 16.89
C GLU A 64 9.60 25.41 17.00
N HIS A 65 10.54 24.96 17.84
CA HIS A 65 11.88 25.53 18.00
C HIS A 65 12.90 24.93 17.04
N GLN A 66 12.43 24.20 16.02
CA GLN A 66 13.24 23.58 14.97
C GLN A 66 14.15 22.44 15.48
N ARG A 67 13.97 21.98 16.72
CA ARG A 67 14.73 20.87 17.31
C ARG A 67 14.15 19.56 16.82
N VAL A 68 15.04 18.60 16.57
CA VAL A 68 14.66 17.29 16.08
C VAL A 68 14.89 16.25 17.17
N SER A 69 13.90 15.37 17.33
CA SER A 69 13.99 14.20 18.19
C SER A 69 13.50 12.97 17.44
N THR A 70 14.06 11.81 17.78
CA THR A 70 13.72 10.52 17.18
C THR A 70 13.33 9.56 18.29
N HIS A 71 12.23 8.83 18.05
CA HIS A 71 11.63 7.95 19.03
C HIS A 71 11.43 6.59 18.38
N GLN A 72 12.07 5.57 18.94
CA GLN A 72 12.01 4.21 18.43
C GLN A 72 10.98 3.41 19.22
N GLY A 73 10.17 2.64 18.51
CA GLY A 73 9.27 1.65 19.09
C GLY A 73 9.52 0.26 18.51
N GLN A 74 9.07 -0.74 19.25
CA GLN A 74 9.09 -2.12 18.82
C GLN A 74 7.93 -2.87 19.45
N SER A 75 7.46 -3.91 18.78
CA SER A 75 6.48 -4.83 19.33
C SER A 75 6.71 -6.22 18.77
N SER A 76 6.51 -7.24 19.61
CA SER A 76 6.38 -8.63 19.16
C SER A 76 4.98 -8.92 18.62
N SER A 77 4.04 -7.98 18.77
CA SER A 77 2.74 -8.05 18.10
C SER A 77 2.94 -7.96 16.59
N PRO A 78 2.34 -8.87 15.80
CA PRO A 78 2.36 -8.76 14.34
C PRO A 78 1.50 -7.60 13.82
N ARG A 79 0.76 -6.90 14.70
CA ARG A 79 -0.12 -5.77 14.35
C ARG A 79 -0.04 -4.66 15.42
N PRO A 80 1.07 -3.91 15.51
CA PRO A 80 1.28 -2.95 16.59
C PRO A 80 0.55 -1.62 16.37
N LEU A 81 -0.63 -1.62 15.74
CA LEU A 81 -1.32 -0.39 15.37
C LEU A 81 -1.72 0.40 16.62
N VAL A 82 -2.22 -0.28 17.65
CA VAL A 82 -2.60 0.36 18.91
C VAL A 82 -1.36 0.97 19.57
N GLU A 83 -0.27 0.20 19.64
CA GLU A 83 0.99 0.66 20.22
C GLU A 83 1.60 1.83 19.44
N ILE A 84 1.49 1.84 18.11
CA ILE A 84 1.94 2.95 17.26
C ILE A 84 1.10 4.20 17.53
N ILE A 85 -0.23 4.10 17.58
CA ILE A 85 -1.11 5.24 17.86
C ILE A 85 -0.84 5.76 19.27
N GLU A 86 -0.74 4.89 20.27
CA GLU A 86 -0.38 5.25 21.64
C GLU A 86 0.98 5.95 21.70
N HIS A 87 1.97 5.52 20.90
CA HIS A 87 3.27 6.18 20.83
C HIS A 87 3.13 7.60 20.24
N PHE A 88 2.31 7.80 19.20
CA PHE A 88 1.99 9.14 18.69
C PHE A 88 1.28 10.01 19.74
N GLU A 89 0.31 9.46 20.46
CA GLU A 89 -0.41 10.13 21.54
C GLU A 89 0.52 10.55 22.67
N GLN A 90 1.39 9.66 23.13
CA GLN A 90 2.37 9.94 24.19
C GLN A 90 3.30 11.10 23.83
N LEU A 91 3.73 11.16 22.56
CA LEU A 91 4.66 12.19 22.10
C LEU A 91 3.99 13.52 21.75
N LEU A 92 2.75 13.49 21.25
CA LEU A 92 2.15 14.63 20.55
C LEU A 92 0.71 14.96 21.00
N ALA A 93 0.17 14.34 22.06
CA ALA A 93 -1.21 14.56 22.51
C ALA A 93 -1.56 16.04 22.73
N GLN A 94 -0.62 16.84 23.24
CA GLN A 94 -0.84 18.27 23.50
C GLN A 94 -0.73 19.13 22.23
N HIS A 95 -0.23 18.57 21.13
CA HIS A 95 0.13 19.29 19.90
C HIS A 95 -0.53 18.71 18.64
N LYS A 96 -1.56 17.87 18.78
CA LYS A 96 -2.20 17.13 17.67
C LYS A 96 -2.62 18.03 16.51
N SER A 97 -3.37 19.08 16.80
CA SER A 97 -3.91 20.02 15.81
C SER A 97 -2.85 20.90 15.16
N SER A 98 -1.67 21.00 15.77
CA SER A 98 -0.52 21.76 15.25
C SER A 98 0.58 20.88 14.67
N THR A 99 0.34 19.56 14.59
CA THR A 99 1.29 18.59 14.06
C THR A 99 0.85 18.07 12.71
N TRP A 100 1.71 18.24 11.72
CA TRP A 100 1.59 17.56 10.44
C TRP A 100 2.40 16.26 10.44
N VAL A 101 1.70 15.14 10.31
CA VAL A 101 2.28 13.80 10.22
C VAL A 101 2.37 13.32 8.77
N SER A 102 3.57 12.93 8.35
CA SER A 102 3.85 12.35 7.03
C SER A 102 4.08 10.84 7.17
N ILE A 103 3.26 10.04 6.49
CA ILE A 103 3.28 8.57 6.60
C ILE A 103 3.63 7.95 5.24
N PRO A 104 4.58 7.00 5.15
CA PRO A 104 4.88 6.26 3.93
C PRO A 104 3.63 5.61 3.36
N LYS A 105 3.49 5.62 2.03
CA LYS A 105 2.25 5.15 1.38
C LYS A 105 2.02 3.65 1.57
N ARG A 106 3.08 2.86 1.80
CA ARG A 106 2.99 1.45 2.20
C ARG A 106 2.24 1.20 3.52
N HIS A 107 2.10 2.22 4.37
CA HIS A 107 1.35 2.16 5.63
C HIS A 107 -0.03 2.81 5.48
N TRP A 108 -0.75 2.50 4.40
CA TRP A 108 -1.98 3.21 4.01
C TRP A 108 -3.13 3.17 5.02
N TYR A 109 -3.14 2.21 5.96
CA TYR A 109 -4.15 2.12 7.03
C TYR A 109 -3.92 3.16 8.13
N LEU A 110 -2.66 3.40 8.51
CA LEU A 110 -2.29 4.23 9.66
C LEU A 110 -2.75 5.70 9.54
N PRO A 111 -2.70 6.35 8.36
CA PRO A 111 -3.14 7.73 8.19
C PRO A 111 -4.57 7.97 8.66
N ARG A 112 -5.47 7.03 8.41
CA ARG A 112 -6.87 7.16 8.82
C ARG A 112 -7.01 7.15 10.33
N TYR A 113 -6.34 6.23 11.01
CA TYR A 113 -6.38 6.15 12.46
C TYR A 113 -5.75 7.38 13.13
N LEU A 114 -4.65 7.91 12.56
CA LEU A 114 -4.05 9.13 13.06
C LEU A 114 -4.94 10.36 12.81
N GLN A 115 -5.61 10.42 11.66
CA GLN A 115 -6.58 11.49 11.40
C GLN A 115 -7.78 11.41 12.36
N GLU A 116 -8.32 10.22 12.59
CA GLU A 116 -9.40 9.98 13.57
C GLU A 116 -8.94 10.31 15.02
N ALA A 117 -7.66 10.15 15.33
CA ALA A 117 -7.04 10.55 16.59
C ALA A 117 -6.80 12.07 16.71
N GLY A 118 -7.01 12.85 15.63
CA GLY A 118 -6.96 14.31 15.61
C GLY A 118 -5.70 14.92 14.99
N PHE A 119 -4.85 14.13 14.33
CA PHE A 119 -3.67 14.63 13.63
C PHE A 119 -4.00 15.12 12.22
N ALA A 120 -3.25 16.12 11.74
CA ALA A 120 -3.21 16.45 10.32
C ALA A 120 -2.25 15.49 9.61
N VAL A 121 -2.72 14.74 8.62
CA VAL A 121 -1.94 13.64 8.02
C VAL A 121 -1.89 13.75 6.51
N THR A 122 -0.71 13.47 5.95
CA THR A 122 -0.54 13.22 4.51
C THR A 122 -0.03 11.81 4.24
N ARG A 123 -0.49 11.23 3.13
CA ARG A 123 0.05 9.98 2.59
C ARG A 123 1.26 10.26 1.71
N GLY A 124 2.34 9.53 1.92
CA GLY A 124 3.66 9.84 1.36
C GLY A 124 4.55 10.47 2.41
N LEU A 125 5.77 9.95 2.51
CA LEU A 125 6.86 10.75 3.06
C LEU A 125 7.12 11.87 2.08
N ASN A 126 6.91 13.09 2.53
CA ASN A 126 7.10 14.27 1.70
C ASN A 126 8.40 14.96 2.11
N ASP A 127 9.25 15.28 1.15
CA ASP A 127 10.54 15.94 1.40
C ASP A 127 10.38 17.34 2.00
N VAL A 128 9.24 18.00 1.78
CA VAL A 128 8.93 19.29 2.43
C VAL A 128 8.49 19.13 3.88
N ASN A 129 8.13 17.91 4.31
CA ASN A 129 7.97 17.63 5.73
C ASN A 129 9.36 17.54 6.36
N GLN A 130 9.58 18.41 7.34
CA GLN A 130 10.91 18.67 7.89
C GLN A 130 11.44 17.53 8.78
N ALA A 131 10.61 16.52 9.08
CA ALA A 131 11.01 15.31 9.79
C ALA A 131 11.29 14.12 8.86
N SER A 132 10.83 14.15 7.60
CA SER A 132 10.96 13.02 6.65
C SER A 132 12.41 12.62 6.39
N GLY A 133 13.28 13.60 6.12
CA GLY A 133 14.70 13.32 5.86
C GLY A 133 15.43 12.74 7.07
N VAL A 134 14.98 13.08 8.28
CA VAL A 134 15.55 12.56 9.53
C VAL A 134 15.10 11.12 9.78
N VAL A 135 13.80 10.84 9.70
CA VAL A 135 13.31 9.46 9.92
C VAL A 135 13.93 8.48 8.93
N HIS A 136 14.11 8.88 7.66
CA HIS A 136 14.78 8.03 6.67
C HIS A 136 16.21 7.67 7.08
N ARG A 137 17.02 8.66 7.43
CA ARG A 137 18.43 8.47 7.81
C ARG A 137 18.55 7.56 9.03
N GLU A 138 17.73 7.80 10.04
CA GLU A 138 17.83 7.15 11.35
C GLU A 138 17.31 5.71 11.30
N VAL A 139 16.29 5.45 10.49
CA VAL A 139 15.83 4.08 10.21
C VAL A 139 16.89 3.28 9.47
N GLU A 140 17.54 3.87 8.48
CA GLU A 140 18.62 3.19 7.75
C GLU A 140 19.78 2.81 8.68
N LEU A 141 20.19 3.73 9.55
CA LEU A 141 21.21 3.47 10.56
C LEU A 141 20.77 2.39 11.57
N ALA A 142 19.51 2.45 12.03
CA ALA A 142 18.95 1.44 12.93
C ALA A 142 18.93 0.04 12.30
N LYS A 143 18.52 -0.07 11.02
CA LYS A 143 18.55 -1.32 10.26
C LYS A 143 19.97 -1.88 10.13
N GLN A 144 20.96 -1.04 9.83
CA GLN A 144 22.37 -1.46 9.73
C GLN A 144 22.93 -1.98 11.06
N LEU A 145 22.62 -1.30 12.17
CA LEU A 145 23.02 -1.73 13.51
C LEU A 145 22.37 -3.06 13.89
N GLN A 146 21.07 -3.21 13.63
CA GLN A 146 20.33 -4.46 13.88
C GLN A 146 20.88 -5.62 13.04
N THR A 147 21.21 -5.38 11.78
CA THR A 147 21.85 -6.35 10.89
C THR A 147 23.20 -6.79 11.43
N SER A 148 24.04 -5.83 11.83
CA SER A 148 25.37 -6.11 12.38
C SER A 148 25.29 -6.91 13.69
N ALA A 149 24.36 -6.56 14.58
CA ALA A 149 24.14 -7.27 15.83
C ALA A 149 23.64 -8.71 15.61
N ALA A 150 22.72 -8.92 14.66
CA ALA A 150 22.23 -10.25 14.29
C ALA A 150 23.35 -11.12 13.68
N LEU A 151 24.19 -10.56 12.82
CA LEU A 151 25.35 -11.25 12.25
C LEU A 151 26.38 -11.65 13.33
N GLN A 152 26.62 -10.76 14.32
CA GLN A 152 27.51 -11.04 15.45
C GLN A 152 26.93 -12.08 16.42
N ALA A 153 25.62 -12.06 16.63
CA ALA A 153 24.90 -13.07 17.43
C ALA A 153 24.84 -14.45 16.73
N GLY A 154 24.99 -14.48 15.40
CA GLY A 154 24.93 -15.66 14.55
C GLY A 154 26.14 -16.60 14.55
N SER A 155 27.10 -16.46 15.49
CA SER A 155 28.20 -17.43 15.65
C SER A 155 27.86 -18.66 16.53
N VAL A 156 26.58 -18.89 16.87
CA VAL A 156 26.19 -19.98 17.82
C VAL A 156 24.99 -20.83 17.37
N LEU A 157 24.65 -20.87 16.07
CA LEU A 157 23.68 -21.87 15.57
C LEU A 157 24.22 -22.62 14.35
N ASP A 158 25.09 -23.59 14.65
CA ASP A 158 25.23 -24.81 13.84
C ASP A 158 23.86 -25.51 13.80
N MET A 159 23.09 -25.27 12.73
CA MET A 159 22.00 -26.14 12.31
C MET A 159 22.08 -26.33 10.79
N PRO A 160 21.87 -27.55 10.29
CA PRO A 160 22.14 -27.89 8.90
C PRO A 160 21.13 -27.15 8.01
N MET A 161 21.65 -26.24 7.20
CA MET A 161 20.88 -25.57 6.17
C MET A 161 20.45 -26.56 5.10
N ALA A 162 19.26 -27.16 5.26
CA ALA A 162 18.45 -27.55 4.12
C ALA A 162 17.66 -26.32 3.65
N ILE A 163 18.39 -25.26 3.27
CA ILE A 163 17.86 -24.27 2.34
C ILE A 163 17.73 -25.03 1.01
N PRO A 164 16.52 -25.21 0.43
CA PRO A 164 16.44 -25.64 -0.95
C PRO A 164 17.26 -24.60 -1.74
N PRO A 165 18.26 -25.02 -2.52
CA PRO A 165 19.32 -24.14 -2.99
C PRO A 165 18.70 -22.89 -3.60
N ARG A 166 18.98 -21.72 -2.99
CA ARG A 166 18.78 -20.43 -3.65
C ARG A 166 19.46 -20.59 -5.00
N GLY A 167 18.66 -20.57 -6.08
CA GLY A 167 19.21 -20.52 -7.42
C GLY A 167 20.27 -19.43 -7.43
N HIS A 168 21.45 -19.74 -7.97
CA HIS A 168 22.56 -18.80 -8.08
C HIS A 168 22.05 -17.45 -8.61
N HIS A 169 21.91 -16.47 -7.73
CA HIS A 169 21.76 -15.08 -8.12
C HIS A 169 23.19 -14.54 -8.24
N PRO A 170 23.65 -14.17 -9.46
CA PRO A 170 24.93 -13.53 -9.60
C PRO A 170 24.92 -12.24 -8.77
N GLN A 171 25.98 -12.00 -8.00
CA GLN A 171 26.27 -10.68 -7.45
C GLN A 171 26.34 -9.69 -8.61
N HIS A 172 25.27 -8.94 -8.83
CA HIS A 172 25.27 -7.80 -9.74
C HIS A 172 25.20 -6.54 -8.88
N ASP A 173 26.08 -5.58 -9.16
CA ASP A 173 25.98 -4.23 -8.62
C ASP A 173 24.56 -3.70 -8.90
N PRO A 174 23.75 -3.42 -7.86
CA PRO A 174 22.42 -2.86 -8.07
C PRO A 174 22.62 -1.46 -8.63
N ALA A 175 22.13 -1.21 -9.84
CA ALA A 175 21.83 0.16 -10.23
C ALA A 175 20.74 0.60 -9.23
N PRO A 176 21.02 1.57 -8.33
CA PRO A 176 20.09 1.87 -7.25
C PRO A 176 18.76 2.31 -7.86
N GLN A 177 17.66 1.87 -7.25
CA GLN A 177 16.34 2.42 -7.55
C GLN A 177 16.42 3.95 -7.52
N GLN A 178 15.96 4.60 -8.60
CA GLN A 178 16.15 6.06 -8.75
C GLN A 178 14.84 6.82 -8.59
N TRP A 179 13.70 6.13 -8.74
CA TRP A 179 12.38 6.73 -8.60
C TRP A 179 11.34 5.68 -8.20
N GLN A 180 10.31 6.11 -7.46
CA GLN A 180 9.16 5.27 -7.06
C GLN A 180 7.89 5.89 -7.66
N PRO A 181 7.60 5.64 -8.96
CA PRO A 181 6.42 6.22 -9.58
C PRO A 181 5.16 5.63 -8.96
N GLU A 182 4.21 6.51 -8.73
CA GLU A 182 2.89 6.15 -8.27
C GLU A 182 1.84 6.92 -9.04
N TYR A 183 0.79 6.21 -9.45
CA TYR A 183 -0.29 6.75 -10.23
C TYR A 183 -1.62 6.25 -9.67
N TRP A 184 -2.57 7.16 -9.55
CA TRP A 184 -3.92 6.84 -9.11
C TRP A 184 -4.87 7.83 -9.78
N ASP A 185 -5.63 7.36 -10.75
CA ASP A 185 -6.67 8.16 -11.40
C ASP A 185 -7.97 7.35 -11.49
N LEU A 186 -9.03 7.93 -10.94
CA LEU A 186 -10.36 7.34 -10.85
C LEU A 186 -11.33 8.19 -11.67
N ALA A 187 -12.09 7.54 -12.54
CA ALA A 187 -13.21 8.15 -13.22
C ALA A 187 -14.22 8.67 -12.19
N SER A 188 -14.83 9.81 -12.51
CA SER A 188 -15.73 10.54 -11.61
C SER A 188 -17.03 9.81 -11.30
N GLN A 189 -17.34 8.73 -12.04
CA GLN A 189 -18.51 7.89 -11.84
C GLN A 189 -18.09 6.43 -11.87
N THR A 190 -18.30 5.73 -10.76
CA THR A 190 -18.13 4.27 -10.69
C THR A 190 -19.45 3.63 -11.11
N PRO A 191 -19.45 2.77 -12.15
CA PRO A 191 -20.64 2.07 -12.56
C PRO A 191 -21.06 1.04 -11.50
N SER A 192 -22.33 0.60 -11.57
CA SER A 192 -22.84 -0.42 -10.66
C SER A 192 -22.09 -1.75 -10.76
N ARG A 193 -21.50 -2.05 -11.93
CA ARG A 193 -20.67 -3.23 -12.18
C ARG A 193 -19.36 -2.80 -12.81
N ILE A 194 -18.27 -3.46 -12.45
CA ILE A 194 -16.95 -3.15 -12.99
C ILE A 194 -16.09 -4.41 -13.17
N ALA A 195 -15.39 -4.50 -14.28
CA ALA A 195 -14.30 -5.43 -14.49
C ALA A 195 -12.94 -4.73 -14.26
N LEU A 196 -12.07 -5.40 -13.53
CA LEU A 196 -10.72 -4.98 -13.19
C LEU A 196 -9.74 -6.05 -13.67
N ALA A 197 -8.57 -5.66 -14.16
CA ALA A 197 -7.42 -6.55 -14.26
C ALA A 197 -6.29 -6.04 -13.37
N VAL A 198 -5.55 -6.98 -12.79
CA VAL A 198 -4.39 -6.69 -11.96
C VAL A 198 -3.19 -7.46 -12.47
N ASP A 199 -2.03 -6.84 -12.37
CA ASP A 199 -0.78 -7.51 -12.68
C ASP A 199 0.40 -6.93 -11.88
N ALA A 200 1.50 -7.65 -11.84
CA ALA A 200 2.74 -7.22 -11.26
C ALA A 200 3.94 -7.55 -12.16
N SER A 201 4.95 -6.69 -12.10
CA SER A 201 6.19 -6.90 -12.84
C SER A 201 7.37 -6.74 -11.91
N THR A 202 8.35 -7.64 -11.98
CA THR A 202 9.61 -7.54 -11.25
C THR A 202 10.78 -7.85 -12.17
N ASP A 203 11.99 -7.39 -11.84
CA ASP A 203 13.22 -7.78 -12.52
C ASP A 203 14.31 -8.19 -11.53
N PRO A 204 15.41 -8.81 -12.00
CA PRO A 204 16.46 -9.32 -11.12
C PRO A 204 17.18 -8.25 -10.28
N THR A 205 17.00 -6.96 -10.58
CA THR A 205 17.61 -5.86 -9.81
C THR A 205 16.76 -5.43 -8.61
N GLY A 206 15.58 -6.03 -8.42
CA GLY A 206 14.63 -5.66 -7.36
C GLY A 206 13.64 -4.57 -7.78
N ALA A 207 13.81 -3.97 -8.96
CA ALA A 207 12.81 -3.06 -9.52
C ALA A 207 11.50 -3.80 -9.75
N CYS A 208 10.40 -3.28 -9.20
CA CYS A 208 9.09 -3.91 -9.28
C CYS A 208 7.97 -2.89 -9.51
N ALA A 209 6.81 -3.38 -9.90
CA ALA A 209 5.56 -2.64 -9.89
C ALA A 209 4.36 -3.56 -9.72
N VAL A 210 3.29 -3.00 -9.15
CA VAL A 210 1.95 -3.59 -9.13
C VAL A 210 0.98 -2.62 -9.78
N ALA A 211 0.05 -3.14 -10.56
CA ALA A 211 -0.86 -2.36 -11.36
C ALA A 211 -2.29 -2.87 -11.28
N LEU A 212 -3.23 -1.95 -11.44
CA LEU A 212 -4.64 -2.22 -11.68
C LEU A 212 -5.11 -1.37 -12.85
N LEU A 213 -5.94 -1.97 -13.70
CA LEU A 213 -6.66 -1.29 -14.77
C LEU A 213 -8.14 -1.68 -14.73
N SER A 214 -9.05 -0.71 -14.79
CA SER A 214 -10.48 -0.96 -14.94
C SER A 214 -10.90 -0.91 -16.41
N GLU A 215 -12.02 -1.58 -16.72
CA GLU A 215 -12.63 -1.56 -18.07
C GLU A 215 -13.07 -0.15 -18.53
N HIS A 216 -13.04 0.84 -17.64
CA HIS A 216 -13.34 2.24 -17.94
C HIS A 216 -12.10 3.14 -17.96
N GLY A 217 -10.91 2.56 -17.84
CA GLY A 217 -9.64 3.28 -17.89
C GLY A 217 -9.23 3.91 -16.57
N ASP A 218 -9.77 3.46 -15.42
CA ASP A 218 -9.15 3.76 -14.13
C ASP A 218 -7.84 3.00 -14.04
N ALA A 219 -6.78 3.68 -13.63
CA ALA A 219 -5.48 3.05 -13.53
C ALA A 219 -4.84 3.38 -12.19
N ILE A 220 -4.28 2.34 -11.58
CA ILE A 220 -3.46 2.43 -10.38
C ILE A 220 -2.12 1.78 -10.70
N LEU A 221 -1.04 2.43 -10.29
CA LEU A 221 0.31 1.92 -10.42
C LEU A 221 1.09 2.28 -9.17
N TYR A 222 1.75 1.29 -8.59
CA TYR A 222 2.79 1.48 -7.59
C TYR A 222 4.04 0.80 -8.07
N ALA A 223 5.14 1.53 -8.27
CA ALA A 223 6.42 0.94 -8.60
C ALA A 223 7.47 1.31 -7.55
N GLY A 224 8.41 0.38 -7.35
CA GLY A 224 9.29 0.43 -6.22
C GLY A 224 10.50 -0.48 -6.37
N GLU A 225 11.22 -0.64 -5.28
CA GLU A 225 12.14 -1.74 -5.07
C GLU A 225 11.45 -2.75 -4.14
N SER A 226 11.46 -4.01 -4.52
CA SER A 226 11.05 -5.12 -3.68
C SER A 226 11.84 -6.37 -4.05
N PHE A 227 12.19 -7.14 -3.03
CA PHE A 227 12.77 -8.47 -3.17
C PHE A 227 11.75 -9.58 -2.91
N ASP A 228 10.47 -9.20 -2.87
CA ASP A 228 9.36 -10.14 -2.79
C ASP A 228 9.32 -11.02 -4.06
N THR A 229 8.78 -12.22 -3.90
CA THR A 229 8.54 -13.10 -5.03
C THR A 229 7.48 -12.51 -5.97
N ILE A 230 7.51 -12.91 -7.24
CA ILE A 230 6.49 -12.47 -8.20
C ILE A 230 5.07 -12.83 -7.71
N SER A 231 4.87 -14.02 -7.14
CA SER A 231 3.59 -14.45 -6.56
C SER A 231 3.11 -13.53 -5.43
N MET A 232 4.01 -12.96 -4.64
CA MET A 232 3.65 -11.99 -3.61
C MET A 232 3.24 -10.64 -4.20
N LEU A 233 3.91 -10.19 -5.26
CA LEU A 233 3.58 -8.93 -5.94
C LEU A 233 2.25 -9.05 -6.71
N GLU A 234 2.03 -10.15 -7.40
CA GLU A 234 0.75 -10.46 -8.08
C GLU A 234 -0.40 -10.52 -7.06
N PHE A 235 -0.17 -11.12 -5.90
CA PHE A 235 -1.15 -11.13 -4.82
C PHE A 235 -1.37 -9.75 -4.20
N ALA A 236 -0.32 -8.92 -4.08
CA ALA A 236 -0.47 -7.52 -3.66
C ALA A 236 -1.31 -6.72 -4.66
N ALA A 237 -1.23 -7.03 -5.96
CA ALA A 237 -2.07 -6.40 -6.97
C ALA A 237 -3.57 -6.71 -6.76
N LEU A 238 -3.92 -7.94 -6.33
CA LEU A 238 -5.30 -8.27 -5.92
C LEU A 238 -5.76 -7.46 -4.69
N VAL A 239 -4.86 -7.21 -3.73
CA VAL A 239 -5.18 -6.34 -2.57
C VAL A 239 -5.49 -4.92 -3.04
N VAL A 240 -4.70 -4.37 -3.98
CA VAL A 240 -4.96 -3.05 -4.59
C VAL A 240 -6.34 -3.00 -5.25
N ALA A 241 -6.77 -4.07 -5.91
CA ALA A 241 -8.13 -4.14 -6.47
C ALA A 241 -9.22 -4.08 -5.40
N LEU A 242 -9.11 -4.85 -4.32
CA LEU A 242 -10.08 -4.82 -3.23
C LEU A 242 -10.14 -3.44 -2.54
N GLU A 243 -8.98 -2.79 -2.38
CA GLU A 243 -8.90 -1.42 -1.88
C GLU A 243 -9.57 -0.41 -2.82
N TYR A 244 -9.36 -0.54 -4.14
CA TYR A 244 -10.08 0.24 -5.13
C TYR A 244 -11.60 0.05 -4.99
N LEU A 245 -12.07 -1.18 -4.82
CA LEU A 245 -13.50 -1.47 -4.67
C LEU A 245 -14.08 -0.90 -3.38
N ALA A 246 -13.34 -0.97 -2.27
CA ALA A 246 -13.74 -0.34 -1.01
C ALA A 246 -13.84 1.19 -1.13
N ALA A 247 -12.98 1.81 -1.94
CA ALA A 247 -12.99 3.26 -2.17
C ALA A 247 -14.10 3.72 -3.12
N THR A 248 -14.44 2.91 -4.12
CA THR A 248 -15.35 3.28 -5.21
C THR A 248 -16.78 2.76 -5.04
N GLY A 249 -16.94 1.66 -4.31
CA GLY A 249 -18.23 1.08 -3.92
C GLY A 249 -19.14 0.64 -5.08
N PRO A 250 -18.67 -0.06 -6.12
CA PRO A 250 -19.57 -0.67 -7.10
C PRO A 250 -20.42 -1.76 -6.45
N ALA A 251 -21.58 -2.09 -7.02
CA ALA A 251 -22.44 -3.15 -6.48
C ALA A 251 -21.84 -4.55 -6.71
N SER A 252 -21.18 -4.77 -7.85
CA SER A 252 -20.46 -6.01 -8.14
C SER A 252 -19.18 -5.76 -8.94
N ALA A 253 -18.18 -6.62 -8.77
CA ALA A 253 -16.92 -6.52 -9.49
C ALA A 253 -16.37 -7.90 -9.90
N THR A 254 -15.71 -7.94 -11.05
CA THR A 254 -14.87 -9.08 -11.47
C THR A 254 -13.41 -8.63 -11.49
N ILE A 255 -12.52 -9.39 -10.85
CA ILE A 255 -11.08 -9.12 -10.83
C ILE A 255 -10.37 -10.23 -11.61
N HIS A 256 -9.74 -9.85 -12.73
CA HIS A 256 -8.91 -10.72 -13.56
C HIS A 256 -7.48 -10.72 -13.05
N THR A 257 -6.88 -11.90 -12.99
CA THR A 257 -5.44 -12.11 -12.76
C THR A 257 -4.98 -13.29 -13.59
N ASP A 258 -3.76 -13.26 -14.11
CA ASP A 258 -3.13 -14.41 -14.77
C ASP A 258 -2.22 -15.22 -13.82
N SER A 259 -2.07 -14.76 -12.57
CA SER A 259 -1.39 -15.48 -11.51
C SER A 259 -2.27 -16.60 -10.94
N ALA A 260 -1.95 -17.84 -11.31
CA ALA A 260 -2.61 -19.02 -10.75
C ALA A 260 -2.41 -19.14 -9.23
N ASP A 261 -1.27 -18.69 -8.72
CA ASP A 261 -0.96 -18.71 -7.29
C ASP A 261 -1.78 -17.67 -6.54
N ALA A 262 -1.77 -16.41 -6.99
CA ALA A 262 -2.57 -15.36 -6.36
C ALA A 262 -4.06 -15.69 -6.39
N TYR A 263 -4.56 -16.21 -7.51
CA TYR A 263 -5.94 -16.68 -7.67
C TYR A 263 -6.32 -17.76 -6.64
N ARG A 264 -5.51 -18.82 -6.49
CA ARG A 264 -5.79 -19.92 -5.55
C ARG A 264 -5.85 -19.42 -4.11
N VAL A 265 -4.93 -18.52 -3.73
CA VAL A 265 -4.90 -17.96 -2.37
C VAL A 265 -6.10 -17.06 -2.13
N ALA A 266 -6.44 -16.18 -3.08
CA ALA A 266 -7.60 -15.30 -2.99
C ALA A 266 -8.90 -16.08 -2.86
N GLN A 267 -9.09 -17.15 -3.65
CA GLN A 267 -10.27 -18.01 -3.54
C GLN A 267 -10.36 -18.69 -2.18
N ALA A 268 -9.28 -19.30 -1.69
CA ALA A 268 -9.27 -19.96 -0.39
C ALA A 268 -9.62 -18.97 0.73
N LEU A 269 -9.07 -17.75 0.70
CA LEU A 269 -9.36 -16.73 1.69
C LEU A 269 -10.78 -16.18 1.58
N ALA A 270 -11.31 -15.98 0.38
CA ALA A 270 -12.66 -15.48 0.17
C ALA A 270 -13.74 -16.49 0.58
N LEU A 271 -13.49 -17.80 0.38
CA LEU A 271 -14.42 -18.88 0.72
C LEU A 271 -14.32 -19.31 2.18
N ASP A 272 -13.11 -19.56 2.67
CA ASP A 272 -12.89 -20.21 3.96
C ASP A 272 -12.35 -19.26 5.04
N GLY A 273 -11.98 -18.02 4.67
CA GLY A 273 -11.36 -17.05 5.57
C GLY A 273 -9.96 -17.43 6.03
N ARG A 274 -9.39 -18.53 5.51
CA ARG A 274 -8.11 -19.09 5.94
C ARG A 274 -7.41 -19.81 4.79
N CYS A 275 -6.09 -19.89 4.88
CA CYS A 275 -5.26 -20.60 3.94
C CYS A 275 -4.05 -21.18 4.68
N ALA A 276 -3.48 -22.29 4.22
CA ALA A 276 -2.33 -22.90 4.88
C ALA A 276 -1.11 -21.96 4.87
N THR A 277 -0.28 -22.04 5.91
CA THR A 277 0.93 -21.21 6.02
C THR A 277 1.89 -21.48 4.87
N GLY A 278 2.40 -20.42 4.24
CA GLY A 278 3.33 -20.52 3.10
C GLY A 278 2.72 -21.06 1.80
N TYR A 279 1.41 -21.27 1.75
CA TYR A 279 0.72 -21.74 0.54
C TYR A 279 0.98 -20.79 -0.65
N CYS A 280 1.41 -21.38 -1.78
CA CYS A 280 1.84 -20.67 -2.98
C CYS A 280 2.95 -19.61 -2.75
N GLY A 281 3.76 -19.76 -1.70
CA GLY A 281 4.82 -18.79 -1.38
C GLY A 281 4.32 -17.43 -0.91
N ILE A 282 3.01 -17.26 -0.70
CA ILE A 282 2.42 -16.01 -0.23
C ILE A 282 2.49 -15.96 1.29
N SER A 283 3.06 -14.86 1.79
CA SER A 283 3.27 -14.61 3.22
C SER A 283 1.96 -14.46 3.98
N GLU A 284 1.97 -14.74 5.28
CA GLU A 284 0.80 -14.52 6.15
C GLU A 284 0.42 -13.04 6.26
N ASP A 285 1.39 -12.12 6.18
CA ASP A 285 1.14 -10.68 6.16
C ASP A 285 0.32 -10.29 4.93
N SER A 286 0.72 -10.77 3.75
CA SER A 286 -0.02 -10.55 2.50
C SER A 286 -1.46 -11.08 2.61
N LYS A 287 -1.66 -12.30 3.13
CA LYS A 287 -2.99 -12.90 3.31
C LYS A 287 -3.86 -12.09 4.27
N HIS A 288 -3.28 -11.56 5.35
CA HIS A 288 -4.01 -10.69 6.27
C HIS A 288 -4.45 -9.38 5.62
N ARG A 289 -3.57 -8.74 4.82
CA ARG A 289 -3.93 -7.53 4.07
C ARG A 289 -5.08 -7.79 3.10
N PHE A 290 -5.04 -8.92 2.40
CA PHE A 290 -6.15 -9.36 1.55
C PHE A 290 -7.45 -9.49 2.35
N LEU A 291 -7.46 -10.20 3.49
CA LEU A 291 -8.67 -10.35 4.31
C LEU A 291 -9.19 -9.01 4.84
N GLN A 292 -8.30 -8.08 5.19
CA GLN A 292 -8.70 -6.74 5.62
C GLN A 292 -9.38 -5.97 4.47
N ALA A 293 -8.79 -5.96 3.29
CA ALA A 293 -9.37 -5.30 2.11
C ALA A 293 -10.69 -5.97 1.72
N TRP A 294 -10.72 -7.30 1.68
CA TRP A 294 -11.91 -8.12 1.41
C TRP A 294 -13.08 -7.78 2.33
N ASN A 295 -12.83 -7.73 3.65
CA ASN A 295 -13.86 -7.42 4.64
C ASN A 295 -14.28 -5.93 4.65
N SER A 296 -13.51 -5.06 3.99
CA SER A 296 -13.83 -3.63 3.83
C SER A 296 -14.63 -3.34 2.55
N THR A 297 -14.74 -4.31 1.65
CA THR A 297 -15.48 -4.18 0.39
C THR A 297 -16.95 -4.59 0.59
N GLU A 298 -17.88 -3.71 0.23
CA GLU A 298 -19.32 -4.03 0.21
C GLU A 298 -19.79 -4.62 -1.13
N SER A 299 -18.94 -4.60 -2.15
CA SER A 299 -19.21 -5.15 -3.49
C SER A 299 -19.30 -6.67 -3.47
N GLN A 300 -20.16 -7.23 -4.34
CA GLN A 300 -20.09 -8.65 -4.68
C GLN A 300 -18.89 -8.88 -5.62
N VAL A 301 -17.84 -9.55 -5.14
CA VAL A 301 -16.59 -9.73 -5.89
C VAL A 301 -16.44 -11.17 -6.41
N ALA A 302 -16.08 -11.31 -7.68
CA ALA A 302 -15.64 -12.55 -8.30
C ALA A 302 -14.17 -12.45 -8.75
N PHE A 303 -13.39 -13.50 -8.53
CA PHE A 303 -12.03 -13.62 -9.06
C PHE A 303 -12.03 -14.55 -10.27
N GLU A 304 -11.37 -14.13 -11.35
CA GLU A 304 -11.24 -14.93 -12.58
C GLU A 304 -9.76 -15.10 -12.96
N LEU A 305 -9.37 -16.35 -13.20
CA LEU A 305 -8.04 -16.67 -13.72
C LEU A 305 -8.08 -16.54 -15.24
N VAL A 306 -7.35 -15.57 -15.78
CA VAL A 306 -7.19 -15.38 -17.22
C VAL A 306 -5.86 -15.97 -17.69
N LYS A 307 -5.77 -16.27 -18.99
CA LYS A 307 -4.51 -16.76 -19.56
C LYS A 307 -3.63 -15.56 -19.89
N GLY A 308 -2.42 -15.53 -19.32
CA GLY A 308 -1.41 -14.53 -19.68
C GLY A 308 -1.11 -14.53 -21.19
N HIS A 309 -0.90 -13.35 -21.75
CA HIS A 309 -0.60 -13.12 -23.18
C HIS A 309 -1.59 -13.77 -24.16
N SER A 310 -2.87 -13.81 -23.82
CA SER A 310 -3.90 -14.46 -24.63
C SER A 310 -4.67 -13.52 -25.58
N GLY A 311 -4.34 -12.22 -25.63
CA GLY A 311 -5.14 -11.23 -26.36
C GLY A 311 -6.29 -10.62 -25.55
N GLU A 312 -6.41 -10.97 -24.26
CA GLU A 312 -7.39 -10.33 -23.37
C GLU A 312 -6.92 -8.90 -23.06
N LYS A 313 -7.65 -7.93 -23.59
CA LYS A 313 -7.23 -6.53 -23.62
C LYS A 313 -6.98 -5.98 -22.23
N LEU A 314 -7.86 -6.26 -21.27
CA LEU A 314 -7.78 -5.65 -19.94
C LEU A 314 -6.54 -6.15 -19.18
N ASN A 315 -6.27 -7.46 -19.22
CA ASN A 315 -5.06 -8.07 -18.67
C ASN A 315 -3.79 -7.55 -19.34
N GLU A 316 -3.77 -7.46 -20.68
CA GLU A 316 -2.62 -6.89 -21.40
C GLU A 316 -2.38 -5.41 -21.06
N GLY A 317 -3.45 -4.66 -20.78
CA GLY A 317 -3.34 -3.28 -20.30
C GLY A 317 -2.72 -3.20 -18.90
N ALA A 318 -3.12 -4.08 -17.98
CA ALA A 318 -2.53 -4.17 -16.65
C ALA A 318 -1.05 -4.58 -16.68
N ASP A 319 -0.68 -5.57 -17.50
CA ASP A 319 0.73 -5.98 -17.73
C ASP A 319 1.58 -4.84 -18.28
N GLN A 320 1.10 -4.15 -19.31
CA GLN A 320 1.79 -2.99 -19.88
C GLN A 320 1.98 -1.87 -18.85
N LEU A 321 0.99 -1.67 -17.96
CA LEU A 321 1.05 -0.68 -16.89
C LEU A 321 2.10 -1.06 -15.83
N ALA A 322 2.09 -2.30 -15.36
CA ALA A 322 3.07 -2.82 -14.40
C ALA A 322 4.49 -2.77 -14.99
N TRP A 323 4.67 -3.22 -16.23
CA TRP A 323 5.96 -3.15 -16.92
C TRP A 323 6.48 -1.71 -17.04
N ALA A 324 5.62 -0.76 -17.41
CA ALA A 324 5.99 0.65 -17.57
C ALA A 324 6.44 1.26 -16.24
N GLY A 325 5.74 0.99 -15.14
CA GLY A 325 6.14 1.46 -13.81
C GLY A 325 7.47 0.88 -13.36
N ARG A 326 7.65 -0.44 -13.50
CA ARG A 326 8.91 -1.11 -13.18
C ARG A 326 10.06 -0.50 -14.00
N ALA A 327 9.87 -0.33 -15.31
CA ALA A 327 10.90 0.24 -16.18
C ALA A 327 11.27 1.68 -15.78
N ALA A 328 10.28 2.49 -15.40
CA ALA A 328 10.50 3.87 -14.95
C ALA A 328 11.23 3.96 -13.60
N SER A 329 11.00 3.02 -12.68
CA SER A 329 11.62 3.03 -11.33
C SER A 329 13.16 2.98 -11.34
N LYS A 330 13.75 2.54 -12.45
CA LYS A 330 15.20 2.37 -12.63
C LYS A 330 15.93 3.62 -13.10
N ARG A 331 15.23 4.73 -13.33
CA ARG A 331 15.79 5.97 -13.90
C ARG A 331 15.33 7.20 -13.11
N PRO A 332 16.07 8.33 -13.15
CA PRO A 332 15.68 9.52 -12.42
C PRO A 332 14.36 10.05 -12.97
N ARG A 333 13.50 10.53 -12.07
CA ARG A 333 12.16 11.04 -12.39
C ARG A 333 12.18 12.01 -13.58
N GLU A 334 13.14 12.93 -13.61
CA GLU A 334 13.26 14.00 -14.61
C GLU A 334 13.41 13.45 -16.03
N GLN A 335 13.92 12.22 -16.19
CA GLN A 335 14.15 11.59 -17.49
C GLN A 335 12.97 10.76 -17.99
N VAL A 336 12.13 10.24 -17.09
CA VAL A 336 11.13 9.21 -17.43
C VAL A 336 9.70 9.56 -17.07
N GLU A 337 9.46 10.55 -16.22
CA GLU A 337 8.10 10.88 -15.76
C GLU A 337 7.16 11.23 -16.91
N ALA A 338 7.58 12.11 -17.82
CA ALA A 338 6.76 12.51 -18.96
C ALA A 338 6.42 11.32 -19.87
N ALA A 339 7.38 10.43 -20.12
CA ALA A 339 7.18 9.23 -20.92
C ALA A 339 6.26 8.23 -20.23
N LEU A 340 6.42 8.02 -18.92
CA LEU A 340 5.53 7.18 -18.12
C LEU A 340 4.09 7.72 -18.14
N MET A 341 3.91 9.02 -17.89
CA MET A 341 2.57 9.64 -17.91
C MET A 341 1.91 9.55 -19.28
N SER A 342 2.67 9.76 -20.37
CA SER A 342 2.16 9.56 -21.73
C SER A 342 1.72 8.11 -21.94
N ARG A 343 2.54 7.15 -21.49
CA ARG A 343 2.23 5.73 -21.63
C ARG A 343 1.00 5.31 -20.85
N ILE A 344 0.85 5.80 -19.62
CA ILE A 344 -0.35 5.57 -18.80
C ILE A 344 -1.59 6.16 -19.49
N ALA A 345 -1.49 7.37 -20.05
CA ALA A 345 -2.60 7.99 -20.77
C ALA A 345 -3.02 7.19 -22.01
N GLU A 346 -2.06 6.69 -22.79
CA GLU A 346 -2.33 5.81 -23.94
C GLU A 346 -3.06 4.53 -23.54
N ILE A 347 -2.58 3.85 -22.50
CA ILE A 347 -3.19 2.61 -21.99
C ILE A 347 -4.64 2.91 -21.58
N ARG A 348 -4.86 3.97 -20.79
CA ARG A 348 -6.21 4.32 -20.32
C ARG A 348 -7.16 4.69 -21.44
N GLN A 349 -6.70 5.44 -22.45
CA GLN A 349 -7.52 5.83 -23.60
C GLN A 349 -8.04 4.63 -24.40
N ALA A 350 -7.36 3.48 -24.36
CA ALA A 350 -7.84 2.26 -24.99
C ALA A 350 -9.10 1.67 -24.32
N PHE A 351 -9.42 2.08 -23.08
CA PHE A 351 -10.55 1.60 -22.28
C PHE A 351 -11.56 2.70 -21.95
N ALA A 352 -11.19 3.97 -22.07
CA ALA A 352 -12.14 5.07 -21.99
C ALA A 352 -13.07 5.01 -23.22
N SER A 353 -14.33 4.62 -23.02
CA SER A 353 -15.34 4.63 -24.08
C SER A 353 -15.46 6.04 -24.71
N PRO A 354 -15.70 6.16 -26.02
CA PRO A 354 -16.07 7.45 -26.61
C PRO A 354 -17.35 7.91 -25.91
N ARG A 355 -17.35 9.15 -25.41
CA ARG A 355 -18.57 9.78 -24.92
C ARG A 355 -19.48 10.01 -26.12
N ASP A 356 -20.57 9.24 -26.23
CA ASP A 356 -21.70 9.57 -27.09
C ASP A 356 -22.51 10.74 -26.51
#